data_AF-A0A416XGL2-F1
#
_entry.id   AF-A0A416XGL2-F1
#
_cell.length_a   1.000
_cell.length_b   1.000
_cell.length_c   1.000
_cell.angle_alpha   90.00
_cell.angle_beta   90.00
_cell.angle_gamma   90.00
#
_symmetry.space_group_name_H-M   'P 1'
#
loop_
_entity.id
_entity.type
_entity.pdbx_description
1 polymer ?
#
loop_
_entity_poly.entity_id
_entity_poly.type
_entity_poly.pdbx_seq_one_letter_code
_entity_poly.pdbx_strand_id
1 'polypeptide(L)'
;LRFEEQEKPIPGGKKGNPLSRPAQEAGIFVHNKIHSVEKDNSGVEGAHKSEELAERGAKYGARKLKQGYRSHKLKPYREAAKAEKAAFKANVNFQYHKTLHDNPQLTSNPLSRFMQKQQIKRQYAKAAKKGGAKAAAEATRKTAKKTAEETRKAAAFAARHPAGILIAVAALLLFIMISAGLSSCGAMFSGLTNGVLGTSYTSEDSDLVAVENNYAALENGLQSEIDNIESTHPGYDEYRYDLDSIGHNPHELASYLTALLQSYTPQSAQAELERIFSMQY
;
A
#
# COMPACT_ATOMS: atom_id res chain seq x y z
N LEU A 1 29.20 -56.29 -7.01
CA LEU A 1 29.88 -55.03 -6.64
C LEU A 1 29.32 -54.58 -5.31
N ARG A 2 30.00 -54.94 -4.22
CA ARG A 2 29.62 -54.56 -2.85
C ARG A 2 30.31 -53.24 -2.56
N PHE A 3 29.54 -52.22 -2.18
CA PHE A 3 30.08 -50.95 -1.72
C PHE A 3 30.09 -51.01 -0.18
N GLU A 4 31.30 -50.96 0.38
CA GLU A 4 31.51 -50.83 1.82
C GLU A 4 31.12 -49.42 2.25
N GLU A 5 30.13 -49.35 3.13
CA GLU A 5 29.74 -48.15 3.85
C GLU A 5 30.84 -47.82 4.87
N GLN A 6 31.73 -46.90 4.51
CA GLN A 6 32.75 -46.40 5.41
C GLN A 6 32.19 -45.21 6.20
N GLU A 7 31.55 -45.49 7.34
CA GLU A 7 31.29 -44.50 8.38
C GLU A 7 32.62 -43.91 8.85
N LYS A 8 32.81 -42.61 8.65
CA LYS A 8 33.95 -41.87 9.22
C LYS A 8 33.61 -41.42 10.65
N PRO A 9 34.48 -41.67 11.64
CA PRO A 9 34.18 -41.44 13.04
C PRO A 9 34.03 -39.94 13.37
N ILE A 10 33.07 -39.65 14.24
CA ILE A 10 32.84 -38.35 14.87
C ILE A 10 34.07 -38.02 15.74
N PRO A 11 34.84 -36.94 15.45
CA PRO A 11 35.89 -36.51 16.36
C PRO A 11 35.24 -35.68 17.48
N GLY A 12 34.94 -36.36 18.59
CA GLY A 12 34.69 -35.73 19.86
C GLY A 12 35.93 -34.95 20.32
N GLY A 13 35.82 -33.63 20.35
CA GLY A 13 36.85 -32.75 20.88
C GLY A 13 36.27 -31.35 21.05
N LYS A 14 35.86 -31.02 22.27
CA LYS A 14 35.48 -29.66 22.68
C LYS A 14 36.65 -28.71 22.35
N LYS A 15 36.59 -28.02 21.20
CA LYS A 15 37.54 -26.96 20.88
C LYS A 15 37.12 -25.73 21.67
N GLY A 16 37.90 -25.46 22.72
CA GLY A 16 37.82 -24.25 23.52
C GLY A 16 37.85 -23.01 22.64
N ASN A 17 36.95 -22.10 22.96
CA ASN A 17 36.77 -20.79 22.37
C ASN A 17 38.12 -20.03 22.29
N PRO A 18 38.58 -19.54 21.12
CA PRO A 18 39.84 -18.77 21.01
C PRO A 18 39.74 -17.34 21.57
N LEU A 19 38.74 -17.09 22.42
CA LEU A 19 38.45 -15.80 23.05
C LEU A 19 38.57 -15.84 24.57
N SER A 20 39.01 -16.95 25.16
CA SER A 20 39.33 -17.01 26.58
C SER A 20 40.82 -16.75 26.81
N ARG A 21 41.11 -15.45 26.98
CA ARG A 21 42.26 -14.80 27.65
C ARG A 21 43.39 -14.27 26.74
N PRO A 22 43.96 -13.07 27.01
CA PRO A 22 43.66 -12.14 28.10
C PRO A 22 43.09 -10.79 27.60
N ALA A 23 42.01 -10.32 28.24
CA ALA A 23 41.62 -8.91 28.21
C ALA A 23 42.54 -8.07 29.12
N GLN A 24 43.86 -8.23 28.95
CA GLN A 24 44.88 -7.68 29.85
C GLN A 24 45.95 -6.86 29.09
N GLU A 25 45.65 -6.41 27.87
CA GLU A 25 46.53 -5.53 27.09
C GLU A 25 45.92 -4.19 26.66
N ALA A 26 44.69 -3.88 27.07
CA ALA A 26 44.12 -2.53 26.90
C ALA A 26 44.34 -1.62 28.13
N GLY A 27 45.37 -1.92 28.92
CA GLY A 27 45.78 -1.14 30.10
C GLY A 27 46.94 -0.17 29.82
N ILE A 28 47.31 0.04 28.56
CA ILE A 28 48.43 0.90 28.16
C ILE A 28 47.88 2.06 27.34
N PHE A 29 47.33 3.11 27.97
CA PHE A 29 47.50 4.50 27.50
C PHE A 29 46.91 5.63 28.38
N VAL A 30 46.70 5.45 29.68
CA VAL A 30 46.30 6.60 30.52
C VAL A 30 47.08 6.64 31.82
N HIS A 31 48.38 6.83 31.71
CA HIS A 31 49.14 7.51 32.74
C HIS A 31 49.75 8.76 32.12
N ASN A 32 49.18 9.93 32.46
CA ASN A 32 49.99 11.14 32.57
C ASN A 32 49.47 12.02 33.70
N LYS A 33 50.14 11.81 34.83
CA LYS A 33 50.53 12.70 35.94
C LYS A 33 49.74 13.98 36.28
N ILE A 34 49.65 14.12 37.59
CA ILE A 34 49.07 15.16 38.43
C ILE A 34 49.96 16.42 38.48
N HIS A 35 49.30 17.59 38.62
CA HIS A 35 49.67 18.81 39.36
C HIS A 35 50.42 19.95 38.67
N SER A 36 49.73 21.09 38.46
CA SER A 36 50.13 22.39 39.06
C SER A 36 49.04 23.47 38.93
N VAL A 37 48.38 23.73 40.07
CA VAL A 37 48.00 25.03 40.67
C VAL A 37 47.30 26.13 39.83
N GLU A 38 46.12 26.50 40.34
CA GLU A 38 45.39 27.79 40.19
C GLU A 38 45.02 28.30 38.79
N LYS A 39 43.80 27.94 38.35
CA LYS A 39 42.68 28.87 38.14
C LYS A 39 41.43 28.13 37.64
N ASP A 40 40.32 28.39 38.33
CA ASP A 40 38.91 28.19 37.95
C ASP A 40 38.48 26.94 37.16
N ASN A 41 37.79 26.06 37.88
CA ASN A 41 36.61 25.28 37.47
C ASN A 41 36.61 24.59 36.09
N SER A 42 37.74 24.08 35.62
CA SER A 42 37.84 23.33 34.35
C SER A 42 38.30 21.87 34.50
N GLY A 43 38.82 21.49 35.68
CA GLY A 43 39.28 20.12 35.97
C GLY A 43 38.16 19.10 36.17
N VAL A 44 37.00 19.52 36.69
CA VAL A 44 35.85 18.62 36.93
C VAL A 44 35.08 18.33 35.64
N GLU A 45 35.03 19.28 34.70
CA GLU A 45 34.49 19.03 33.35
C GLU A 45 35.41 18.17 32.48
N GLY A 46 36.74 18.25 32.68
CA GLY A 46 37.73 17.46 31.93
C GLY A 46 37.68 15.96 32.25
N ALA A 47 37.45 15.61 33.53
CA ALA A 47 37.26 14.22 33.95
C ALA A 47 35.95 13.62 33.41
N HIS A 48 34.85 14.38 33.47
CA HIS A 48 33.55 13.92 32.95
C HIS A 48 33.53 13.76 31.43
N LYS A 49 34.13 14.68 30.66
CA LYS A 49 34.21 14.57 29.19
C LYS A 49 35.09 13.40 28.73
N SER A 50 36.16 13.09 29.46
CA SER A 50 37.04 11.97 29.13
C SER A 50 36.38 10.62 29.45
N GLU A 51 35.63 10.51 30.54
CA GLU A 51 34.77 9.34 30.80
C GLU A 51 33.65 9.18 29.77
N GLU A 52 32.94 10.24 29.41
CA GLU A 52 31.85 10.17 28.43
C GLU A 52 32.36 9.76 27.03
N LEU A 53 33.54 10.25 26.63
CA LEU A 53 34.18 9.87 25.37
C LEU A 53 34.67 8.42 25.38
N ALA A 54 35.24 7.96 26.50
CA ALA A 54 35.66 6.56 26.66
C ALA A 54 34.44 5.62 26.61
N GLU A 55 33.35 5.99 27.28
CA GLU A 55 32.12 5.20 27.29
C GLU A 55 31.43 5.19 25.92
N ARG A 56 31.36 6.34 25.23
CA ARG A 56 30.85 6.41 23.85
C ARG A 56 31.73 5.61 22.89
N GLY A 57 33.05 5.68 23.02
CA GLY A 57 34.00 4.90 22.23
C GLY A 57 33.80 3.39 22.42
N ALA A 58 33.70 2.95 23.67
CA ALA A 58 33.46 1.54 24.01
C ALA A 58 32.09 1.04 23.55
N LYS A 59 31.01 1.81 23.77
CA LYS A 59 29.66 1.47 23.29
C LYS A 59 29.59 1.41 21.76
N TYR A 60 30.27 2.33 21.07
CA TYR A 60 30.35 2.33 19.61
C TYR A 60 31.13 1.12 19.08
N GLY A 61 32.28 0.80 19.69
CA GLY A 61 33.08 -0.38 19.36
C GLY A 61 32.29 -1.67 19.53
N ALA A 62 31.61 -1.85 20.67
CA ALA A 62 30.77 -3.00 20.95
C ALA A 62 29.59 -3.14 19.96
N ARG A 63 28.95 -2.01 19.60
CA ARG A 63 27.88 -1.98 18.58
C ARG A 63 28.40 -2.40 17.21
N LYS A 64 29.55 -1.91 16.78
CA LYS A 64 30.17 -2.28 15.49
C LYS A 64 30.57 -3.75 15.43
N LEU A 65 31.12 -4.29 16.52
CA LEU A 65 31.48 -5.71 16.60
C LEU A 65 30.23 -6.62 16.53
N LYS A 66 29.18 -6.28 17.28
CA LYS A 66 27.90 -7.01 17.25
C LYS A 66 27.22 -6.90 15.88
N GLN A 67 27.32 -5.75 15.22
CA GLN A 67 26.83 -5.55 13.86
C GLN A 67 27.62 -6.37 12.82
N GLY A 68 28.96 -6.46 12.96
CA GLY A 68 29.82 -7.30 12.13
C GLY A 68 29.52 -8.80 12.30
N TYR A 69 29.31 -9.26 13.53
CA TYR A 69 28.93 -10.65 13.80
C TYR A 69 27.54 -10.98 13.23
N ARG A 70 26.56 -10.09 13.43
CA ARG A 70 25.21 -10.24 12.85
C ARG A 70 25.24 -10.20 11.32
N SER A 71 26.02 -9.31 10.72
CA SER A 71 26.13 -9.23 9.25
C SER A 71 26.76 -10.49 8.66
N HIS A 72 27.71 -11.12 9.37
CA HIS A 72 28.30 -12.39 8.96
C HIS A 72 27.29 -13.54 9.04
N LYS A 73 26.47 -13.61 10.09
CA LYS A 73 25.40 -14.62 10.20
C LYS A 73 24.31 -14.47 9.14
N LEU A 74 24.07 -13.25 8.66
CA LEU A 74 23.04 -12.95 7.65
C LEU A 74 23.57 -13.06 6.20
N LYS A 75 24.84 -13.40 5.98
CA LYS A 75 25.41 -13.63 4.64
C LYS A 75 24.62 -14.66 3.81
N PRO A 76 24.34 -15.89 4.31
CA PRO A 76 23.62 -16.88 3.51
C PRO A 76 22.21 -16.42 3.12
N TYR A 77 21.49 -15.77 4.03
CA TYR A 77 20.16 -15.20 3.74
C TYR A 77 20.20 -14.07 2.71
N ARG A 78 21.25 -13.25 2.70
CA ARG A 78 21.44 -12.20 1.69
C ARG A 78 21.80 -12.77 0.33
N GLU A 79 22.58 -13.85 0.29
CA GLU A 79 22.89 -14.56 -0.96
C GLU A 79 21.66 -15.25 -1.53
N ALA A 80 20.85 -15.90 -0.69
CA ALA A 80 19.55 -16.45 -1.07
C ALA A 80 18.61 -15.36 -1.61
N ALA A 81 18.42 -14.26 -0.89
CA ALA A 81 17.60 -13.14 -1.35
C ALA A 81 18.11 -12.51 -2.67
N LYS A 82 19.44 -12.46 -2.87
CA LYS A 82 20.02 -12.01 -4.14
C LYS A 82 19.73 -13.01 -5.26
N ALA A 83 19.83 -14.31 -4.99
CA ALA A 83 19.53 -15.37 -5.94
C ALA A 83 18.04 -15.37 -6.30
N GLU A 84 17.14 -15.22 -5.33
CA GLU A 84 15.70 -15.07 -5.55
C GLU A 84 15.39 -13.84 -6.38
N LYS A 85 16.01 -12.69 -6.07
CA LYS A 85 15.85 -11.47 -6.87
C LYS A 85 16.37 -11.65 -8.30
N ALA A 86 17.48 -12.38 -8.47
CA ALA A 86 18.02 -12.69 -9.79
C ALA A 86 17.10 -13.64 -10.56
N ALA A 87 16.56 -14.67 -9.91
CA ALA A 87 15.60 -15.62 -10.48
C ALA A 87 14.28 -14.92 -10.85
N PHE A 88 13.76 -14.06 -9.98
CA PHE A 88 12.59 -13.24 -10.24
C PHE A 88 12.81 -12.33 -11.45
N LYS A 89 13.94 -11.63 -11.51
CA LYS A 89 14.30 -10.78 -12.66
C LYS A 89 14.43 -11.60 -13.95
N ALA A 90 15.02 -12.80 -13.88
CA ALA A 90 15.14 -13.70 -15.01
C ALA A 90 13.76 -14.18 -15.49
N ASN A 91 12.86 -14.54 -14.57
CA ASN A 91 11.50 -14.97 -14.89
C ASN A 91 10.68 -13.84 -15.53
N VAL A 92 10.76 -12.62 -14.98
CA VAL A 92 10.10 -11.44 -15.58
C VAL A 92 10.64 -11.16 -16.98
N ASN A 93 11.95 -11.20 -17.18
CA ASN A 93 12.54 -11.02 -18.51
C ASN A 93 12.12 -12.14 -19.48
N PHE A 94 12.09 -13.39 -19.02
CA PHE A 94 11.65 -14.53 -19.82
C PHE A 94 10.19 -14.37 -20.26
N GLN A 95 9.29 -14.03 -19.33
CA GLN A 95 7.89 -13.78 -19.64
C GLN A 95 7.73 -12.58 -20.59
N TYR A 96 8.49 -11.51 -20.38
CA TYR A 96 8.51 -10.36 -21.30
C TYR A 96 8.93 -10.75 -22.72
N HIS A 97 10.00 -11.53 -22.87
CA HIS A 97 10.43 -12.00 -24.18
C HIS A 97 9.47 -13.01 -24.81
N LYS A 98 8.87 -13.91 -24.00
CA LYS A 98 7.85 -14.84 -24.43
C LYS A 98 6.60 -14.11 -24.95
N THR A 99 6.09 -13.15 -24.19
CA THR A 99 4.94 -12.33 -24.62
C THR A 99 5.22 -11.52 -25.89
N LEU A 100 6.44 -10.99 -26.05
CA LEU A 100 6.85 -10.33 -27.30
C LEU A 100 6.94 -11.29 -28.48
N HIS A 101 7.41 -12.52 -28.25
CA HIS A 101 7.48 -13.57 -29.27
C HIS A 101 6.08 -14.03 -29.70
N ASP A 102 5.20 -14.29 -28.73
CA ASP A 102 3.85 -14.80 -28.95
C ASP A 102 2.92 -13.71 -29.55
N ASN A 103 3.27 -12.43 -29.37
CA ASN A 103 2.52 -11.29 -29.91
C ASN A 103 3.42 -10.40 -30.78
N PRO A 104 3.71 -10.78 -32.04
CA PRO A 104 4.55 -10.00 -32.94
C PRO A 104 3.97 -8.59 -33.21
N GLN A 105 2.68 -8.38 -32.97
CA GLN A 105 2.00 -7.08 -33.08
C GLN A 105 2.46 -6.06 -32.01
N LEU A 106 2.91 -6.54 -30.85
CA LEU A 106 3.46 -5.68 -29.77
C LEU A 106 4.89 -5.23 -30.06
N THR A 107 5.56 -5.86 -31.04
CA THR A 107 6.90 -5.51 -31.53
C THR A 107 6.84 -4.26 -32.41
N SER A 108 6.42 -3.14 -31.83
CA SER A 108 6.39 -1.86 -32.54
C SER A 108 7.80 -1.26 -32.70
N ASN A 109 7.98 -0.48 -33.76
CA ASN A 109 9.26 0.16 -34.11
C ASN A 109 9.87 0.89 -32.88
N PRO A 110 11.11 0.58 -32.45
CA PRO A 110 11.72 1.16 -31.25
C PRO A 110 11.79 2.70 -31.26
N LEU A 111 11.89 3.30 -32.45
CA LEU A 111 11.88 4.75 -32.63
C LEU A 111 10.53 5.40 -32.27
N SER A 112 9.41 4.77 -32.61
CA SER A 112 8.08 5.34 -32.32
C SER A 112 7.77 5.29 -30.83
N ARG A 113 8.18 4.22 -30.12
CA ARG A 113 8.05 4.14 -28.65
C ARG A 113 8.91 5.18 -27.94
N PHE A 114 10.11 5.46 -28.43
CA PHE A 114 10.95 6.51 -27.85
C PHE A 114 10.33 7.90 -28.02
N MET A 115 9.82 8.19 -29.23
CA MET A 115 9.09 9.42 -29.53
C MET A 115 7.83 9.56 -28.65
N GLN A 116 7.04 8.50 -28.53
CA GLN A 116 5.83 8.47 -27.69
C GLN A 116 6.18 8.69 -26.21
N LYS A 117 7.21 8.00 -25.69
CA LYS A 117 7.70 8.19 -24.32
C LYS A 117 8.17 9.62 -24.06
N GLN A 118 8.83 10.25 -25.02
CA GLN A 118 9.28 11.63 -24.91
C GLN A 118 8.11 12.62 -24.99
N GLN A 119 7.10 12.36 -25.83
CA GLN A 119 5.88 13.17 -25.90
C GLN A 119 5.08 13.10 -24.60
N ILE A 120 4.89 11.89 -24.04
CA ILE A 120 4.24 11.69 -22.75
C ILE A 120 5.00 12.46 -21.66
N LYS A 121 6.34 12.30 -21.55
CA LYS A 121 7.14 13.08 -20.59
C LYS A 121 6.97 14.59 -20.74
N ARG A 122 6.91 15.10 -21.98
CA ARG A 122 6.67 16.52 -22.26
C ARG A 122 5.25 16.96 -21.84
N GLN A 123 4.24 16.12 -22.05
CA GLN A 123 2.87 16.40 -21.61
C GLN A 123 2.76 16.43 -20.09
N TYR A 124 3.37 15.47 -19.38
CA TYR A 124 3.44 15.49 -17.92
C TYR A 124 4.19 16.72 -17.38
N ALA A 125 5.31 17.10 -17.99
CA ALA A 125 6.03 18.33 -17.61
C ALA A 125 5.21 19.59 -17.88
N LYS A 126 4.42 19.62 -18.97
CA LYS A 126 3.50 20.73 -19.29
C LYS A 126 2.30 20.77 -18.35
N ALA A 127 1.75 19.63 -17.95
CA ALA A 127 0.67 19.53 -16.97
C ALA A 127 1.16 19.99 -15.58
N ALA A 128 2.35 19.55 -15.16
CA ALA A 128 2.99 20.01 -13.94
C ALA A 128 3.28 21.52 -13.96
N LYS A 129 3.64 22.11 -15.12
CA LYS A 129 3.83 23.56 -15.27
C LYS A 129 2.52 24.36 -15.37
N LYS A 130 1.45 23.78 -15.93
CA LYS A 130 0.11 24.40 -15.99
C LYS A 130 -0.62 24.36 -14.65
N GLY A 131 -0.18 23.52 -13.70
CA GLY A 131 -0.68 23.50 -12.32
C GLY A 131 -0.23 24.67 -11.43
N GLY A 132 0.51 25.66 -11.96
CA GLY A 132 0.97 26.80 -11.18
C GLY A 132 0.51 28.13 -11.76
N ALA A 133 -0.61 28.67 -11.26
CA ALA A 133 -1.08 30.06 -11.10
C ALA A 133 -0.77 31.18 -12.14
N LYS A 134 0.14 31.02 -13.11
CA LYS A 134 0.64 32.11 -13.97
C LYS A 134 -0.11 32.23 -15.30
N ALA A 135 -0.81 31.19 -15.76
CA ALA A 135 -1.61 31.26 -16.99
C ALA A 135 -2.96 31.98 -16.80
N ALA A 136 -3.47 32.05 -15.56
CA ALA A 136 -4.71 32.76 -15.24
C ALA A 136 -4.54 34.30 -15.23
N ALA A 137 -3.35 34.80 -14.90
CA ALA A 137 -3.09 36.24 -14.79
C ALA A 137 -2.97 36.95 -16.15
N GLU A 138 -2.39 36.29 -17.17
CA GLU A 138 -2.22 36.91 -18.49
C GLU A 138 -3.51 36.91 -19.33
N ALA A 139 -4.37 35.91 -19.16
CA ALA A 139 -5.67 35.88 -19.83
C ALA A 139 -6.61 36.97 -19.31
N THR A 140 -6.51 37.31 -18.02
CA THR A 140 -7.36 38.32 -17.35
C THR A 140 -7.03 39.76 -17.77
N ARG A 141 -5.78 40.06 -18.15
CA ARG A 141 -5.39 41.41 -18.60
C ARG A 141 -5.89 41.77 -20.00
N LYS A 142 -6.14 40.79 -20.87
CA LYS A 142 -6.59 41.04 -22.26
C LYS A 142 -8.11 41.17 -22.38
N THR A 143 -8.87 40.60 -21.45
CA THR A 143 -10.34 40.72 -21.42
C THR A 143 -10.83 42.03 -20.82
N ALA A 144 -10.11 42.63 -19.85
CA ALA A 144 -10.56 43.85 -19.18
C ALA A 144 -10.68 45.10 -20.08
N LYS A 145 -9.92 45.18 -21.19
CA LYS A 145 -9.95 46.37 -22.07
C LYS A 145 -11.12 46.39 -23.07
N LYS A 146 -11.80 45.27 -23.30
CA LYS A 146 -12.95 45.21 -24.22
C LYS A 146 -14.31 45.36 -23.52
N THR A 147 -14.34 45.33 -22.18
CA THR A 147 -15.58 45.34 -21.38
C THR A 147 -16.04 46.73 -20.93
N ALA A 148 -15.40 47.81 -21.38
CA ALA A 148 -15.76 49.16 -20.97
C ALA A 148 -16.95 49.75 -21.77
N GLU A 149 -17.18 49.30 -23.01
CA GLU A 149 -18.25 49.86 -23.85
C GLU A 149 -19.60 49.12 -23.70
N GLU A 150 -19.58 47.82 -23.39
CA GLU A 150 -20.81 47.03 -23.23
C GLU A 150 -21.48 47.19 -21.85
N THR A 151 -20.75 47.71 -20.86
CA THR A 151 -21.25 47.89 -19.48
C THR A 151 -22.29 49.00 -19.35
N ARG A 152 -22.30 50.01 -20.23
CA ARG A 152 -23.29 51.10 -20.17
C ARG A 152 -24.70 50.66 -20.60
N LYS A 153 -24.82 49.68 -21.51
CA LYS A 153 -26.12 49.17 -21.96
C LYS A 153 -26.71 48.14 -20.98
N ALA A 154 -25.87 47.35 -20.33
CA ALA A 154 -26.31 46.40 -19.30
C ALA A 154 -26.81 47.10 -18.02
N ALA A 155 -26.19 48.22 -17.62
CA ALA A 155 -26.59 48.98 -16.42
C ALA A 155 -27.98 49.64 -16.57
N ALA A 156 -28.35 50.12 -17.76
CA ALA A 156 -29.67 50.73 -18.00
C ALA A 156 -30.80 49.71 -18.06
N PHE A 157 -30.52 48.47 -18.49
CA PHE A 157 -31.50 47.38 -18.49
C PHE A 157 -31.72 46.84 -17.07
N ALA A 158 -30.68 46.85 -16.23
CA ALA A 158 -30.76 46.43 -14.84
C ALA A 158 -31.66 47.34 -13.97
N ALA A 159 -31.75 48.63 -14.28
CA ALA A 159 -32.61 49.56 -13.55
C ALA A 159 -34.11 49.46 -13.91
N ARG A 160 -34.45 48.90 -15.09
CA ARG A 160 -35.83 48.87 -15.61
C ARG A 160 -36.66 47.66 -15.18
N HIS A 161 -36.02 46.56 -14.80
CA HIS A 161 -36.72 45.33 -14.38
C HIS A 161 -36.10 44.70 -13.13
N PRO A 162 -36.22 45.34 -11.95
CA PRO A 162 -35.65 44.81 -10.71
C PRO A 162 -36.24 43.44 -10.34
N ALA A 163 -37.53 43.22 -10.61
CA ALA A 163 -38.19 41.93 -10.43
C ALA A 163 -37.68 40.85 -11.39
N GLY A 164 -37.38 41.22 -12.65
CA GLY A 164 -36.86 40.27 -13.65
C GLY A 164 -35.43 39.82 -13.34
N ILE A 165 -34.61 40.69 -12.76
CA ILE A 165 -33.26 40.35 -12.32
C ILE A 165 -33.31 39.45 -11.09
N LEU A 166 -34.19 39.72 -10.14
CA LEU A 166 -34.40 38.81 -8.99
C LEU A 166 -34.83 37.42 -9.45
N ILE A 167 -35.73 37.32 -10.44
CA ILE A 167 -36.15 36.05 -11.03
C ILE A 167 -34.98 35.37 -11.76
N ALA A 168 -34.19 36.11 -12.53
CA ALA A 168 -33.02 35.57 -13.23
C ALA A 168 -31.93 35.08 -12.26
N VAL A 169 -31.68 35.81 -11.17
CA VAL A 169 -30.75 35.42 -10.11
C VAL A 169 -31.26 34.19 -9.36
N ALA A 170 -32.57 34.13 -9.04
CA ALA A 170 -33.17 32.96 -8.43
C ALA A 170 -33.11 31.73 -9.35
N ALA A 171 -33.37 31.89 -10.65
CA ALA A 171 -33.25 30.82 -11.64
C ALA A 171 -31.80 30.35 -11.82
N LEU A 172 -30.83 31.27 -11.80
CA LEU A 172 -29.40 30.93 -11.83
C LEU A 172 -28.97 30.19 -10.57
N LEU A 173 -29.41 30.62 -9.39
CA LEU A 173 -29.15 29.91 -8.13
C LEU A 173 -29.80 28.53 -8.10
N LEU A 174 -31.01 28.38 -8.62
CA LEU A 174 -31.68 27.09 -8.78
C LEU A 174 -30.90 26.18 -9.74
N PHE A 175 -30.42 26.72 -10.87
CA PHE A 175 -29.59 25.98 -11.82
C PHE A 175 -28.26 25.53 -11.20
N ILE A 176 -27.62 26.39 -10.39
CA ILE A 176 -26.41 26.04 -9.65
C ILE A 176 -26.70 24.97 -8.59
N MET A 177 -27.81 25.05 -7.86
CA MET A 177 -28.25 24.04 -6.90
C MET A 177 -28.50 22.68 -7.56
N ILE A 178 -29.19 22.67 -8.71
CA ILE A 178 -29.42 21.45 -9.51
C ILE A 178 -28.10 20.92 -10.07
N SER A 179 -27.21 21.78 -10.55
CA SER A 179 -25.90 21.40 -11.10
C SER A 179 -24.93 20.91 -10.01
N ALA A 180 -25.01 21.46 -8.80
CA ALA A 180 -24.25 21.02 -7.63
C ALA A 180 -24.80 19.67 -7.10
N GLY A 181 -26.13 19.50 -7.11
CA GLY A 181 -26.76 18.20 -6.86
C GLY A 181 -26.35 17.15 -7.90
N LEU A 182 -26.29 17.52 -9.17
CA LEU A 182 -25.79 16.66 -10.24
C LEU A 182 -24.28 16.41 -10.15
N SER A 183 -23.50 17.33 -9.56
CA SER A 183 -22.06 17.12 -9.31
C SER A 183 -21.80 16.17 -8.13
N SER A 184 -22.68 16.13 -7.13
CA SER A 184 -22.66 15.07 -6.10
C SER A 184 -22.95 13.69 -6.70
N CYS A 185 -23.82 13.58 -7.71
CA CYS A 185 -23.99 12.34 -8.47
C CYS A 185 -22.88 12.12 -9.53
N GLY A 186 -22.28 13.19 -10.05
CA GLY A 186 -21.24 13.16 -11.07
C GLY A 186 -19.89 12.69 -10.54
N ALA A 187 -19.57 13.01 -9.28
CA ALA A 187 -18.40 12.44 -8.60
C ALA A 187 -18.55 10.93 -8.35
N MET A 188 -19.77 10.45 -8.07
CA MET A 188 -20.09 9.01 -8.02
C MET A 188 -20.04 8.36 -9.41
N PHE A 189 -20.55 9.04 -10.46
CA PHE A 189 -20.57 8.53 -11.83
C PHE A 189 -19.18 8.54 -12.53
N SER A 190 -18.29 9.46 -12.14
CA SER A 190 -16.90 9.51 -12.62
C SER A 190 -16.01 8.42 -11.98
N GLY A 191 -16.38 7.91 -10.80
CA GLY A 191 -15.83 6.69 -10.24
C GLY A 191 -16.21 5.45 -11.06
N LEU A 192 -17.46 5.39 -11.54
CA LEU A 192 -17.96 4.29 -12.36
C LEU A 192 -17.26 4.16 -13.72
N THR A 193 -16.91 5.27 -14.37
CA THR A 193 -16.33 5.23 -15.73
C THR A 193 -14.81 4.96 -15.77
N ASN A 194 -14.10 5.15 -14.67
CA ASN A 194 -12.68 4.77 -14.55
C ASN A 194 -12.46 3.36 -13.95
N GLY A 195 -13.46 2.79 -13.26
CA GLY A 195 -13.40 1.44 -12.67
C GLY A 195 -13.70 0.30 -13.65
N VAL A 196 -14.42 0.57 -14.74
CA VAL A 196 -14.89 -0.46 -15.69
C VAL A 196 -13.79 -1.05 -16.59
N LEU A 197 -12.56 -0.53 -16.54
CA LEU A 197 -11.50 -0.92 -17.48
C LEU A 197 -10.23 -1.52 -16.84
N GLY A 198 -10.19 -1.81 -15.53
CA GLY A 198 -8.89 -2.16 -14.92
C GLY A 198 -8.81 -3.07 -13.69
N THR A 199 -9.90 -3.50 -13.04
CA THR A 199 -9.80 -4.35 -11.84
C THR A 199 -10.79 -5.51 -11.88
N SER A 200 -10.37 -6.67 -11.38
CA SER A 200 -11.14 -7.92 -11.39
C SER A 200 -12.46 -7.86 -10.60
N TYR A 201 -12.62 -6.84 -9.75
CA TYR A 201 -13.83 -6.56 -8.97
C TYR A 201 -14.18 -5.08 -9.11
N THR A 202 -15.48 -4.79 -9.23
CA THR A 202 -16.05 -3.46 -9.51
C THR A 202 -16.61 -2.76 -8.28
N SER A 203 -16.66 -3.43 -7.13
CA SER A 203 -17.06 -2.88 -5.83
C SER A 203 -15.86 -2.34 -5.04
N GLU A 204 -16.09 -1.51 -4.02
CA GLU A 204 -15.03 -0.98 -3.16
C GLU A 204 -14.44 -2.09 -2.27
N ASP A 205 -13.13 -2.06 -2.00
CA ASP A 205 -12.44 -3.11 -1.22
C ASP A 205 -13.05 -3.32 0.17
N SER A 206 -13.51 -2.25 0.82
CA SER A 206 -14.25 -2.33 2.09
C SER A 206 -15.59 -3.05 1.97
N ASP A 207 -16.29 -2.87 0.85
CA ASP A 207 -17.56 -3.53 0.59
C ASP A 207 -17.36 -5.01 0.27
N LEU A 208 -16.29 -5.37 -0.47
CA LEU A 208 -15.91 -6.77 -0.70
C LEU A 208 -15.65 -7.49 0.62
N VAL A 209 -14.83 -6.90 1.49
CA VAL A 209 -14.48 -7.50 2.79
C VAL A 209 -15.70 -7.60 3.71
N ALA A 210 -16.56 -6.59 3.71
CA ALA A 210 -17.77 -6.61 4.54
C ALA A 210 -18.78 -7.68 4.06
N VAL A 211 -18.97 -7.83 2.75
CA VAL A 211 -19.84 -8.87 2.17
C VAL A 211 -19.32 -10.26 2.45
N GLU A 212 -18.01 -10.47 2.32
CA GLU A 212 -17.39 -11.72 2.72
C GLU A 212 -17.64 -12.00 4.21
N ASN A 213 -17.24 -11.09 5.10
CA ASN A 213 -17.46 -11.30 6.54
C ASN A 213 -18.93 -11.60 6.90
N ASN A 214 -19.90 -11.02 6.18
CA ASN A 214 -21.31 -11.34 6.36
C ASN A 214 -21.64 -12.79 5.94
N TYR A 215 -21.12 -13.27 4.81
CA TYR A 215 -21.35 -14.65 4.38
C TYR A 215 -20.65 -15.66 5.29
N ALA A 216 -19.40 -15.39 5.67
CA ALA A 216 -18.69 -16.17 6.68
C ALA A 216 -19.43 -16.19 8.03
N ALA A 217 -20.12 -15.11 8.41
CA ALA A 217 -20.94 -15.10 9.62
C ALA A 217 -22.16 -16.02 9.53
N LEU A 218 -22.79 -16.16 8.36
CA LEU A 218 -23.87 -17.13 8.14
C LEU A 218 -23.36 -18.56 8.28
N GLU A 219 -22.21 -18.87 7.68
CA GLU A 219 -21.57 -20.20 7.77
C GLU A 219 -21.17 -20.54 9.21
N ASN A 220 -20.63 -19.58 9.96
CA ASN A 220 -20.35 -19.75 11.39
C ASN A 220 -21.63 -19.96 12.21
N GLY A 221 -22.73 -19.30 11.83
CA GLY A 221 -24.04 -19.50 12.45
C GLY A 221 -24.53 -20.93 12.29
N LEU A 222 -24.45 -21.48 11.07
CA LEU A 222 -24.81 -22.87 10.77
C LEU A 222 -23.90 -23.87 11.48
N GLN A 223 -22.58 -23.65 11.48
CA GLN A 223 -21.68 -24.51 12.24
C GLN A 223 -22.05 -24.52 13.73
N SER A 224 -22.36 -23.34 14.29
CA SER A 224 -22.80 -23.26 15.68
C SER A 224 -24.13 -23.97 15.92
N GLU A 225 -25.07 -23.95 14.97
CA GLU A 225 -26.31 -24.73 15.07
C GLU A 225 -26.02 -26.22 15.11
N ILE A 226 -25.19 -26.72 14.18
CA ILE A 226 -24.78 -28.13 14.11
C ILE A 226 -24.09 -28.58 15.41
N ASP A 227 -23.14 -27.80 15.90
CA ASP A 227 -22.39 -28.09 17.13
C ASP A 227 -23.30 -28.16 18.37
N ASN A 228 -24.46 -27.51 18.31
CA ASN A 228 -25.45 -27.47 19.39
C ASN A 228 -26.70 -28.32 19.12
N ILE A 229 -26.72 -29.16 18.06
CA ILE A 229 -27.89 -30.00 17.74
C ILE A 229 -28.30 -30.88 18.93
N GLU A 230 -27.35 -31.50 19.62
CA GLU A 230 -27.65 -32.41 20.73
C GLU A 230 -28.29 -31.69 21.93
N SER A 231 -27.97 -30.41 22.12
CA SER A 231 -28.55 -29.58 23.18
C SER A 231 -29.88 -28.95 22.76
N THR A 232 -30.03 -28.59 21.48
CA THR A 232 -31.23 -27.92 20.96
C THR A 232 -32.36 -28.91 20.62
N HIS A 233 -32.01 -30.16 20.32
CA HIS A 233 -32.94 -31.22 19.97
C HIS A 233 -32.77 -32.46 20.88
N PRO A 234 -32.97 -32.33 22.21
CA PRO A 234 -32.74 -33.42 23.15
C PRO A 234 -33.80 -34.54 23.02
N GLY A 235 -33.46 -35.73 23.50
CA GLY A 235 -34.40 -36.87 23.60
C GLY A 235 -34.11 -38.04 22.66
N TYR A 236 -33.00 -37.98 21.93
CA TYR A 236 -32.49 -39.08 21.11
C TYR A 236 -31.29 -39.74 21.80
N ASP A 237 -31.20 -41.07 21.73
CA ASP A 237 -30.10 -41.85 22.30
C ASP A 237 -28.84 -41.83 21.42
N GLU A 238 -28.99 -41.56 20.12
CA GLU A 238 -27.89 -41.47 19.14
C GLU A 238 -28.19 -40.40 18.08
N TYR A 239 -27.19 -39.56 17.78
CA TYR A 239 -27.23 -38.59 16.68
C TYR A 239 -26.33 -39.07 15.54
N ARG A 240 -26.89 -39.10 14.32
CA ARG A 240 -26.16 -39.48 13.11
C ARG A 240 -26.15 -38.30 12.15
N TYR A 241 -24.96 -37.82 11.84
CA TYR A 241 -24.75 -36.67 10.99
C TYR A 241 -24.25 -37.12 9.61
N ASP A 242 -24.84 -36.57 8.55
CA ASP A 242 -24.31 -36.63 7.19
C ASP A 242 -24.03 -35.18 6.77
N LEU A 243 -22.80 -34.74 6.99
CA LEU A 243 -22.39 -33.34 6.84
C LEU A 243 -21.39 -33.23 5.70
N ASP A 244 -21.63 -32.28 4.80
CA ASP A 244 -20.64 -31.82 3.85
C ASP A 244 -19.78 -30.70 4.46
N SER A 245 -18.70 -30.31 3.78
CA SER A 245 -17.84 -29.22 4.22
C SER A 245 -18.56 -27.87 4.19
N ILE A 246 -18.55 -27.18 5.33
CA ILE A 246 -19.04 -25.80 5.44
C ILE A 246 -17.88 -24.85 5.17
N GLY A 247 -18.04 -24.04 4.13
CA GLY A 247 -17.12 -23.00 3.72
C GLY A 247 -17.33 -22.63 2.26
N HIS A 248 -16.99 -21.39 1.92
CA HIS A 248 -17.05 -20.88 0.56
C HIS A 248 -15.69 -20.36 0.10
N ASN A 249 -15.55 -20.14 -1.21
CA ASN A 249 -14.38 -19.48 -1.79
C ASN A 249 -14.66 -17.97 -1.94
N PRO A 250 -13.92 -17.09 -1.24
CA PRO A 250 -14.18 -15.65 -1.26
C PRO A 250 -14.09 -15.04 -2.67
N HIS A 251 -13.25 -15.60 -3.54
CA HIS A 251 -13.10 -15.12 -4.92
C HIS A 251 -14.25 -15.53 -5.81
N GLU A 252 -14.85 -16.69 -5.58
CA GLU A 252 -16.02 -17.16 -6.35
C GLU A 252 -17.26 -16.34 -5.95
N LEU A 253 -17.46 -16.12 -4.65
CA LEU A 253 -18.52 -15.25 -4.14
C LEU A 253 -18.39 -13.83 -4.71
N ALA A 254 -17.19 -13.24 -4.63
CA ALA A 254 -16.95 -11.89 -5.16
C ALA A 254 -17.13 -11.82 -6.69
N SER A 255 -16.68 -12.84 -7.43
CA SER A 255 -16.84 -12.89 -8.89
C SER A 255 -18.31 -13.02 -9.30
N TYR A 256 -19.07 -13.85 -8.59
CA TYR A 256 -20.50 -14.03 -8.83
C TYR A 256 -21.28 -12.73 -8.58
N LEU A 257 -21.07 -12.10 -7.42
CA LEU A 257 -21.76 -10.85 -7.08
C LEU A 257 -21.34 -9.70 -8.01
N THR A 258 -20.09 -9.68 -8.44
CA THR A 258 -19.60 -8.74 -9.46
C THR A 258 -20.31 -8.96 -10.79
N ALA A 259 -20.49 -10.21 -11.23
CA ALA A 259 -21.19 -10.50 -12.48
C ALA A 259 -22.68 -10.13 -12.43
N LEU A 260 -23.33 -10.33 -11.27
CA LEU A 260 -24.76 -10.09 -11.09
C LEU A 260 -25.09 -8.61 -10.87
N LEU A 261 -24.38 -7.95 -9.95
CA LEU A 261 -24.70 -6.61 -9.47
C LEU A 261 -23.79 -5.54 -10.07
N GLN A 262 -22.74 -5.92 -10.79
CA GLN A 262 -21.65 -5.06 -11.19
C GLN A 262 -20.97 -4.47 -9.96
N SER A 263 -21.45 -3.35 -9.42
CA SER A 263 -21.00 -2.79 -8.14
C SER A 263 -22.03 -3.07 -7.05
N TYR A 264 -21.59 -3.54 -5.90
CA TYR A 264 -22.45 -3.91 -4.77
C TYR A 264 -21.90 -3.40 -3.45
N THR A 265 -22.82 -3.03 -2.56
CA THR A 265 -22.58 -2.77 -1.14
C THR A 265 -23.10 -3.94 -0.29
N PRO A 266 -22.71 -4.05 0.99
CA PRO A 266 -23.23 -5.08 1.89
C PRO A 266 -24.75 -5.17 1.94
N GLN A 267 -25.43 -4.02 1.92
CA GLN A 267 -26.89 -3.97 1.97
C GLN A 267 -27.53 -4.48 0.69
N SER A 268 -26.93 -4.17 -0.47
CA SER A 268 -27.45 -4.62 -1.77
C SER A 268 -27.23 -6.12 -2.00
N ALA A 269 -26.14 -6.68 -1.46
CA ALA A 269 -25.80 -8.08 -1.61
C ALA A 269 -26.54 -8.99 -0.62
N GLN A 270 -27.02 -8.46 0.52
CA GLN A 270 -27.58 -9.25 1.61
C GLN A 270 -28.67 -10.26 1.19
N ALA A 271 -29.65 -9.82 0.41
CA ALA A 271 -30.73 -10.70 -0.04
C ALA A 271 -30.20 -11.84 -0.93
N GLU A 272 -29.15 -11.56 -1.70
CA GLU A 272 -28.51 -12.56 -2.56
C GLU A 272 -27.62 -13.52 -1.76
N LEU A 273 -26.93 -13.04 -0.72
CA LEU A 273 -26.18 -13.88 0.21
C LEU A 273 -27.08 -14.91 0.88
N GLU A 274 -28.23 -14.49 1.41
CA GLU A 274 -29.22 -15.39 2.03
C GLU A 274 -29.76 -16.42 1.02
N ARG A 275 -29.99 -15.99 -0.22
CA ARG A 275 -30.45 -16.86 -1.30
C ARG A 275 -29.40 -17.92 -1.67
N ILE A 276 -28.13 -17.56 -1.79
CA ILE A 276 -27.06 -18.52 -2.09
C ILE A 276 -26.87 -19.48 -0.92
N PHE A 277 -26.85 -18.95 0.30
CA PHE A 277 -26.66 -19.73 1.52
C PHE A 277 -27.70 -20.87 1.63
N SER A 278 -28.98 -20.54 1.41
CA SER A 278 -30.08 -21.53 1.43
C SER A 278 -30.11 -22.51 0.24
N MET A 279 -29.34 -22.25 -0.83
CA MET A 279 -29.16 -23.22 -1.90
C MET A 279 -27.94 -24.12 -1.65
N GLN A 280 -26.97 -23.64 -0.88
CA GLN A 280 -25.72 -24.33 -0.60
C GLN A 280 -25.84 -25.29 0.59
N TYR A 281 -26.63 -24.90 1.61
CA TYR A 281 -26.89 -25.67 2.84
C TYR A 281 -28.39 -25.80 3.07
#